data_AF-A0A7C3SN23-F1
#
_entry.id   AF-A0A7C3SN23-F1
#
_cell.length_a   1.000
_cell.length_b   1.000
_cell.length_c   1.000
_cell.angle_alpha   90.00
_cell.angle_beta   90.00
_cell.angle_gamma   90.00
#
_symmetry.space_group_name_H-M   'P 1'
#
loop_
_entity.id
_entity.type
_entity.pdbx_description
1 polymer ?
#
loop_
_entity_poly.entity_id
_entity_poly.type
_entity_poly.pdbx_seq_one_letter_code
_entity_poly.pdbx_strand_id
1 'polypeptide(L)'
;MVTVRLPNPRLEGEERLVLALTAAALANRYAGVVLGVRAVKWLVLPMLEDPQEIFSVRTTALSIGKALEVGESQLVPLLESVESQLRIREYLSALTHLYGDGLEGQPLRVFVGKSDAAVMSGHVASALSARYALWEAARFGREKGVAVAPIAGMGSPTFRGGLNNPSLVSLEVEAYRGFMTATVQSAIRYDSQPDTYRSVAERLRLGCGSAPNPVEGEALSIAEEAKRWYTSTLRRYAGILRLYAKEVAPD
;
A
#
# COMPACT_ATOMS: atom_id res chain seq x y z
N MET A 1 10.04 15.24 3.11
CA MET A 1 10.18 13.77 2.99
C MET A 1 9.21 13.28 1.93
N VAL A 2 9.67 12.42 1.04
CA VAL A 2 8.96 11.96 -0.16
C VAL A 2 9.00 10.43 -0.19
N THR A 3 7.93 9.81 -0.68
CA THR A 3 7.85 8.37 -0.93
C THR A 3 7.67 8.17 -2.43
N VAL A 4 8.51 7.33 -3.04
CA VAL A 4 8.49 7.09 -4.49
C VAL A 4 7.86 5.72 -4.75
N ARG A 5 6.87 5.64 -5.65
CA ARG A 5 6.39 4.35 -6.18
C ARG A 5 7.30 3.94 -7.33
N LEU A 6 7.92 2.77 -7.19
CA LEU A 6 8.79 2.20 -8.20
C LEU A 6 7.97 1.44 -9.25
N PRO A 7 8.49 1.27 -10.47
CA PRO A 7 7.93 0.32 -11.42
C PRO A 7 8.27 -1.11 -10.98
N ASN A 8 7.41 -2.07 -11.29
CA ASN A 8 7.71 -3.49 -11.07
C ASN A 8 8.64 -4.00 -12.19
N PRO A 9 9.84 -4.52 -11.90
CA PRO A 9 10.80 -4.89 -12.93
C PRO A 9 10.31 -6.01 -13.86
N ARG A 10 9.50 -6.95 -13.35
CA ARG A 10 8.97 -8.08 -14.12
C ARG A 10 7.91 -7.64 -15.13
N LEU A 11 7.09 -6.65 -14.76
CA LEU A 11 5.95 -6.20 -15.57
C LEU A 11 6.27 -4.99 -16.44
N GLU A 12 7.19 -4.14 -16.00
CA GLU A 12 7.46 -2.84 -16.62
C GLU A 12 8.89 -2.70 -17.17
N GLY A 13 9.79 -3.64 -16.85
CA GLY A 13 11.19 -3.65 -17.30
C GLY A 13 12.20 -3.21 -16.22
N GLU A 14 13.36 -3.87 -16.19
CA GLU A 14 14.43 -3.59 -15.23
C GLU A 14 15.04 -2.19 -15.42
N GLU A 15 15.12 -1.71 -16.65
CA GLU A 15 15.66 -0.39 -16.99
C GLU A 15 14.86 0.74 -16.34
N ARG A 16 13.53 0.59 -16.24
CA ARG A 16 12.67 1.58 -15.59
C ARG A 16 12.88 1.59 -14.08
N LEU A 17 13.08 0.42 -13.49
CA LEU A 17 13.39 0.29 -12.06
C LEU A 17 14.72 0.98 -11.75
N VAL A 18 15.77 0.71 -12.53
CA VAL A 18 17.09 1.34 -12.36
C VAL A 18 16.95 2.87 -12.47
N LEU A 19 16.25 3.38 -13.48
CA LEU A 19 16.04 4.81 -13.65
C LEU A 19 15.35 5.45 -12.43
N ALA A 20 14.28 4.83 -11.92
CA ALA A 20 13.54 5.33 -10.77
C ALA A 20 14.38 5.30 -9.48
N LEU A 21 15.15 4.22 -9.27
CA LEU A 21 16.07 4.10 -8.13
C LEU A 21 17.20 5.13 -8.19
N THR A 22 17.80 5.33 -9.37
CA THR A 22 18.84 6.36 -9.57
C THR A 22 18.30 7.75 -9.31
N ALA A 23 17.09 8.07 -9.79
CA ALA A 23 16.45 9.36 -9.51
C ALA A 23 16.22 9.57 -8.01
N ALA A 24 15.71 8.56 -7.30
CA ALA A 24 15.51 8.61 -5.85
C ALA A 24 16.83 8.79 -5.08
N ALA A 25 17.87 8.06 -5.47
CA ALA A 25 19.20 8.16 -4.87
C ALA A 25 19.87 9.52 -5.13
N LEU A 26 19.77 10.06 -6.34
CA LEU A 26 20.24 11.41 -6.65
C LEU A 26 19.51 12.47 -5.84
N ALA A 27 18.19 12.37 -5.70
CA ALA A 27 17.40 13.27 -4.86
C ALA A 27 17.89 13.24 -3.40
N ASN A 28 18.22 12.06 -2.87
CA ASN A 28 18.82 11.92 -1.54
C ASN A 28 20.21 12.55 -1.45
N ARG A 29 21.06 12.39 -2.47
CA ARG A 29 22.40 13.01 -2.51
C ARG A 29 22.29 14.52 -2.47
N TYR A 30 21.45 15.11 -3.32
CA TYR A 30 21.24 16.56 -3.36
C TYR A 30 20.64 17.08 -2.05
N ALA A 31 19.62 16.42 -1.51
CA ALA A 31 19.03 16.81 -0.24
C ALA A 31 20.01 16.67 0.94
N GLY A 32 20.89 15.67 0.90
CA GLY A 32 21.95 15.50 1.89
C GLY A 32 22.95 16.67 1.87
N VAL A 33 23.38 17.10 0.68
CA VAL A 33 24.31 18.24 0.51
C VAL A 33 23.66 19.57 0.89
N VAL A 34 22.43 19.82 0.43
CA VAL A 34 21.79 21.14 0.56
C VAL A 34 21.11 21.32 1.92
N LEU A 35 20.50 20.26 2.45
CA LEU A 35 19.63 20.33 3.63
C LEU A 35 20.09 19.43 4.78
N GLY A 36 21.10 18.58 4.58
CA GLY A 36 21.53 17.61 5.59
C GLY A 36 20.49 16.51 5.87
N VAL A 37 19.56 16.25 4.95
CA VAL A 37 18.46 15.28 5.16
C VAL A 37 18.36 14.24 4.05
N ARG A 38 17.80 13.07 4.39
CA ARG A 38 17.37 12.06 3.41
C ARG A 38 15.93 12.37 2.96
N ALA A 39 15.77 12.87 1.74
CA ALA A 39 14.47 13.26 1.20
C ALA A 39 13.55 12.07 0.95
N VAL A 40 14.05 11.04 0.26
CA VAL A 40 13.36 9.79 -0.04
C VAL A 40 13.73 8.75 1.00
N LYS A 41 12.80 8.43 1.92
CA LYS A 41 13.01 7.40 2.95
C LYS A 41 12.40 6.05 2.58
N TRP A 42 11.34 6.07 1.78
CA TRP A 42 10.54 4.90 1.45
C TRP A 42 10.34 4.77 -0.06
N LEU A 43 10.41 3.54 -0.53
CA LEU A 43 10.23 3.16 -1.93
C LEU A 43 9.12 2.12 -2.02
N VAL A 44 7.98 2.48 -2.59
CA VAL A 44 6.82 1.59 -2.72
C VAL A 44 7.02 0.63 -3.90
N LEU A 45 6.89 -0.67 -3.64
CA LEU A 45 7.02 -1.74 -4.62
C LEU A 45 5.64 -2.31 -4.98
N PRO A 46 5.08 -1.96 -6.15
CA PRO A 46 3.77 -2.43 -6.57
C PRO A 46 3.81 -3.83 -7.20
N MET A 47 2.64 -4.43 -7.32
CA MET A 47 2.40 -5.65 -8.12
C MET A 47 3.30 -6.84 -7.73
N LEU A 48 3.62 -6.97 -6.44
CA LEU A 48 4.40 -8.11 -5.93
C LEU A 48 3.53 -9.36 -5.84
N GLU A 49 3.99 -10.47 -6.42
CA GLU A 49 3.36 -11.79 -6.30
C GLU A 49 4.09 -12.66 -5.28
N ASP A 50 5.41 -12.48 -5.17
CA ASP A 50 6.29 -13.19 -4.24
C ASP A 50 7.05 -12.22 -3.32
N PRO A 51 6.99 -12.39 -1.99
CA PRO A 51 7.86 -11.68 -1.05
C PRO A 51 9.35 -11.71 -1.39
N GLN A 52 9.84 -12.75 -2.09
CA GLN A 52 11.24 -12.87 -2.50
C GLN A 52 11.67 -11.79 -3.50
N GLU A 53 10.73 -11.21 -4.27
CA GLU A 53 11.02 -10.12 -5.21
C GLU A 53 11.60 -8.88 -4.51
N ILE A 54 11.33 -8.69 -3.21
CA ILE A 54 11.88 -7.57 -2.43
C ILE A 54 13.42 -7.63 -2.40
N PHE A 55 14.01 -8.82 -2.35
CA PHE A 55 15.45 -9.01 -2.20
C PHE A 55 16.24 -8.59 -3.44
N SER A 56 15.73 -8.93 -4.63
CA SER A 56 16.37 -8.53 -5.89
C SER A 56 16.32 -7.01 -6.07
N VAL A 57 15.17 -6.39 -5.80
CA VAL A 57 15.02 -4.93 -5.87
C VAL A 57 15.91 -4.23 -4.86
N ARG A 58 16.04 -4.76 -3.63
CA ARG A 58 16.95 -4.22 -2.61
C ARG A 58 18.40 -4.26 -3.08
N THR A 59 18.83 -5.37 -3.66
CA THR A 59 20.21 -5.53 -4.14
C THR A 59 20.57 -4.47 -5.18
N THR A 60 19.65 -4.20 -6.11
CA THR A 60 19.80 -3.13 -7.09
C THR A 60 19.82 -1.75 -6.43
N ALA A 61 18.90 -1.48 -5.51
CA ALA A 61 18.83 -0.22 -4.78
C ALA A 61 20.09 0.06 -3.95
N LEU A 62 20.64 -0.94 -3.27
CA LEU A 62 21.89 -0.85 -2.51
C LEU A 62 23.11 -0.59 -3.41
N SER A 63 23.19 -1.26 -4.56
CA SER A 63 24.26 -1.03 -5.53
C SER A 63 24.28 0.42 -6.03
N ILE A 64 23.11 0.95 -6.39
CA ILE A 64 22.95 2.34 -6.82
C ILE A 64 23.24 3.31 -5.66
N GLY A 65 22.73 3.03 -4.47
CA GLY A 65 22.95 3.84 -3.28
C GLY A 65 24.44 3.96 -2.93
N LYS A 66 25.17 2.84 -2.99
CA LYS A 66 26.62 2.82 -2.77
C LYS A 66 27.37 3.62 -3.83
N ALA A 67 27.02 3.47 -5.11
CA ALA A 67 27.66 4.22 -6.20
C ALA A 67 27.45 5.73 -6.11
N LEU A 68 26.34 6.17 -5.50
CA LEU A 68 26.01 7.58 -5.29
C LEU A 68 26.30 8.07 -3.86
N GLU A 69 26.90 7.22 -3.02
CA GLU A 69 27.25 7.51 -1.62
C GLU A 69 26.05 7.98 -0.78
N VAL A 70 24.88 7.36 -0.98
CA VAL A 70 23.66 7.63 -0.21
C VAL A 70 23.22 6.42 0.60
N GLY A 71 22.64 6.69 1.77
CA GLY A 71 22.10 5.65 2.64
C GLY A 71 20.88 4.93 2.04
N GLU A 72 20.60 3.74 2.58
CA GLU A 72 19.50 2.89 2.11
C GLU A 72 18.12 3.54 2.36
N SER A 73 17.21 3.38 1.40
CA SER A 73 15.78 3.70 1.56
C SER A 73 15.00 2.40 1.78
N GLN A 74 14.05 2.40 2.70
CA GLN A 74 13.28 1.20 3.03
C GLN A 74 12.29 0.86 1.91
N LEU A 75 12.30 -0.38 1.46
CA LEU A 75 11.30 -0.90 0.53
C LEU A 75 9.95 -1.11 1.25
N VAL A 76 8.87 -0.73 0.58
CA VAL A 76 7.49 -0.81 1.09
C VAL A 76 6.66 -1.63 0.11
N PRO A 77 6.47 -2.94 0.36
CA PRO A 77 5.65 -3.77 -0.51
C PRO A 77 4.20 -3.28 -0.50
N LEU A 78 3.63 -3.19 -1.70
CA LEU A 78 2.24 -2.82 -1.92
C LEU A 78 1.42 -4.06 -2.25
N LEU A 79 0.52 -4.42 -1.32
CA LEU A 79 -0.35 -5.57 -1.37
C LEU A 79 -1.67 -5.18 -2.04
N GLU A 80 -1.72 -5.38 -3.36
CA GLU A 80 -2.80 -4.96 -4.27
C GLU A 80 -3.83 -6.07 -4.56
N SER A 81 -3.68 -7.27 -3.97
CA SER A 81 -4.59 -8.41 -4.17
C SER A 81 -5.07 -9.02 -2.85
N VAL A 82 -6.17 -9.77 -2.89
CA VAL A 82 -6.64 -10.53 -1.72
C VAL A 82 -5.54 -11.49 -1.24
N GLU A 83 -4.92 -12.22 -2.17
CA GLU A 83 -3.86 -13.19 -1.89
C GLU A 83 -2.65 -12.54 -1.20
N SER A 84 -2.14 -11.44 -1.75
CA SER A 84 -0.98 -10.74 -1.15
C SER A 84 -1.31 -10.16 0.22
N GLN A 85 -2.52 -9.67 0.43
CA GLN A 85 -3.00 -9.17 1.73
C GLN A 85 -3.13 -10.28 2.77
N LEU A 86 -3.60 -11.48 2.39
CA LEU A 86 -3.65 -12.64 3.29
C LEU A 86 -2.24 -13.17 3.63
N ARG A 87 -1.28 -13.00 2.72
CA ARG A 87 0.14 -13.37 2.91
C ARG A 87 0.99 -12.28 3.57
N ILE A 88 0.39 -11.23 4.14
CA ILE A 88 1.12 -10.09 4.73
C ILE A 88 2.22 -10.51 5.72
N ARG A 89 2.02 -11.60 6.48
CA ARG A 89 3.01 -12.12 7.43
C ARG A 89 4.32 -12.54 6.73
N GLU A 90 4.25 -13.06 5.51
CA GLU A 90 5.43 -13.44 4.73
C GLU A 90 6.20 -12.18 4.30
N TYR A 91 5.51 -11.16 3.80
CA TYR A 91 6.11 -9.87 3.44
C TYR A 91 6.77 -9.18 4.65
N LEU A 92 6.09 -9.16 5.79
CA LEU A 92 6.65 -8.60 7.02
C LEU A 92 7.85 -9.40 7.53
N SER A 93 7.84 -10.73 7.38
CA SER A 93 8.99 -11.58 7.71
C SER A 93 10.18 -11.28 6.81
N ALA A 94 9.96 -11.13 5.50
CA ALA A 94 10.99 -10.72 4.56
C ALA A 94 11.57 -9.34 4.92
N LEU A 95 10.72 -8.35 5.21
CA LEU A 95 11.18 -7.04 5.66
C LEU A 95 11.95 -7.09 6.98
N THR A 96 11.51 -7.91 7.93
CA THR A 96 12.22 -8.10 9.21
C THR A 96 13.60 -8.70 8.97
N HIS A 97 13.73 -9.66 8.07
CA HIS A 97 15.04 -10.23 7.71
C HIS A 97 15.95 -9.20 7.04
N LEU A 98 15.40 -8.32 6.21
CA LEU A 98 16.17 -7.27 5.53
C LEU A 98 16.58 -6.13 6.45
N TYR A 99 15.72 -5.77 7.41
CA TYR A 99 15.77 -4.47 8.09
C TYR A 99 15.69 -4.52 9.61
N GLY A 100 15.45 -5.67 10.24
CA GLY A 100 15.08 -5.82 11.66
C GLY A 100 15.85 -4.90 12.60
N ASP A 101 17.18 -4.95 12.55
CA ASP A 101 18.05 -4.08 13.36
C ASP A 101 18.74 -2.97 12.51
N GLY A 102 18.53 -2.98 11.19
CA GLY A 102 19.39 -2.28 10.22
C GLY A 102 18.93 -0.90 9.76
N LEU A 103 17.68 -0.49 10.05
CA LEU A 103 17.12 0.80 9.59
C LEU A 103 16.75 1.74 10.75
N GLU A 104 17.71 2.02 11.65
CA GLU A 104 17.69 3.18 12.56
C GLU A 104 16.32 3.52 13.17
N GLY A 105 15.69 2.58 13.88
CA GLY A 105 14.44 2.83 14.60
C GLY A 105 13.23 3.18 13.73
N GLN A 106 13.30 3.00 12.41
CA GLN A 106 12.15 3.17 11.52
C GLN A 106 11.24 1.93 11.60
N PRO A 107 9.91 2.11 11.69
CA PRO A 107 9.00 0.98 11.62
C PRO A 107 9.07 0.32 10.24
N LEU A 108 8.83 -0.98 10.18
CA LEU A 108 8.59 -1.68 8.93
C LEU A 108 7.30 -1.14 8.32
N ARG A 109 7.30 -0.87 7.01
CA ARG A 109 6.12 -0.37 6.32
C ARG A 109 5.65 -1.35 5.26
N VAL A 110 4.34 -1.51 5.20
CA VAL A 110 3.63 -2.25 4.16
C VAL A 110 2.46 -1.39 3.70
N PHE A 111 2.15 -1.43 2.42
CA PHE A 111 1.05 -0.68 1.86
C PHE A 111 -0.07 -1.65 1.48
N VAL A 112 -1.22 -1.52 2.14
CA VAL A 112 -2.44 -2.29 1.85
C VAL A 112 -3.30 -1.52 0.85
N GLY A 113 -3.34 -1.99 -0.40
CA GLY A 113 -4.10 -1.36 -1.49
C GLY A 113 -5.43 -2.06 -1.73
N LYS A 114 -6.56 -1.37 -1.51
CA LYS A 114 -7.88 -1.99 -1.70
C LYS A 114 -8.42 -1.90 -3.13
N SER A 115 -8.05 -0.85 -3.88
CA SER A 115 -8.66 -0.56 -5.19
C SER A 115 -8.53 -1.73 -6.17
N ASP A 116 -7.30 -2.20 -6.40
CA ASP A 116 -7.04 -3.29 -7.37
C ASP A 116 -7.59 -4.63 -6.86
N ALA A 117 -7.47 -4.88 -5.56
CA ALA A 117 -8.06 -6.06 -4.92
C ALA A 117 -9.58 -6.12 -5.13
N ALA A 118 -10.27 -4.97 -5.08
CA ALA A 118 -11.70 -4.89 -5.32
C ALA A 118 -12.06 -5.17 -6.78
N VAL A 119 -11.30 -4.64 -7.74
CA VAL A 119 -11.52 -4.90 -9.17
C VAL A 119 -11.39 -6.40 -9.46
N MET A 120 -10.38 -7.06 -8.88
CA MET A 120 -10.08 -8.46 -9.16
C MET A 120 -10.94 -9.46 -8.36
N SER A 121 -11.32 -9.11 -7.13
CA SER A 121 -11.96 -10.05 -6.19
C SER A 121 -13.29 -9.57 -5.59
N GLY A 122 -13.73 -8.36 -5.94
CA GLY A 122 -14.98 -7.79 -5.46
C GLY A 122 -14.83 -7.01 -4.16
N HIS A 123 -15.86 -6.22 -3.85
CA HIS A 123 -15.83 -5.31 -2.69
C HIS A 123 -15.69 -6.05 -1.36
N VAL A 124 -16.48 -7.12 -1.15
CA VAL A 124 -16.51 -7.86 0.13
C VAL A 124 -15.18 -8.54 0.40
N ALA A 125 -14.67 -9.32 -0.56
CA ALA A 125 -13.41 -10.03 -0.39
C ALA A 125 -12.24 -9.07 -0.12
N SER A 126 -12.14 -8.00 -0.91
CA SER A 126 -11.08 -6.98 -0.74
C SER A 126 -11.19 -6.19 0.56
N ALA A 127 -12.41 -5.93 1.07
CA ALA A 127 -12.59 -5.27 2.36
C ALA A 127 -12.14 -6.18 3.52
N LEU A 128 -12.53 -7.45 3.49
CA LEU A 128 -12.16 -8.42 4.53
C LEU A 128 -10.65 -8.70 4.53
N SER A 129 -10.03 -8.89 3.36
CA SER A 129 -8.58 -9.12 3.27
C SER A 129 -7.77 -7.89 3.69
N ALA A 130 -8.22 -6.67 3.39
CA ALA A 130 -7.54 -5.46 3.83
C ALA A 130 -7.63 -5.27 5.35
N ARG A 131 -8.79 -5.55 5.97
CA ARG A 131 -8.96 -5.54 7.43
C ARG A 131 -8.10 -6.61 8.09
N TYR A 132 -8.08 -7.82 7.53
CA TYR A 132 -7.20 -8.89 8.00
C TYR A 132 -5.73 -8.45 7.96
N ALA A 133 -5.29 -7.86 6.84
CA ALA A 133 -3.91 -7.40 6.69
C ALA A 133 -3.50 -6.41 7.78
N LEU A 134 -4.34 -5.40 8.08
CA LEU A 134 -4.06 -4.42 9.13
C LEU A 134 -4.03 -5.05 10.54
N TRP A 135 -4.96 -5.95 10.83
CA TRP A 135 -4.98 -6.69 12.09
C TRP A 135 -3.76 -7.59 12.25
N GLU A 136 -3.44 -8.36 11.23
CA GLU A 136 -2.32 -9.30 11.20
C GLU A 136 -0.97 -8.58 11.26
N ALA A 137 -0.84 -7.42 10.62
CA ALA A 137 0.36 -6.58 10.75
C ALA A 137 0.63 -6.13 12.19
N ALA A 138 -0.41 -5.70 12.91
CA ALA A 138 -0.27 -5.32 14.31
C ALA A 138 0.03 -6.53 15.21
N ARG A 139 -0.57 -7.69 14.92
CA ARG A 139 -0.30 -8.94 15.62
C ARG A 139 1.16 -9.38 15.40
N PHE A 140 1.64 -9.39 14.17
CA PHE A 140 3.01 -9.70 13.82
C PHE A 140 4.01 -8.80 14.55
N GLY A 141 3.76 -7.48 14.55
CA GLY A 141 4.62 -6.52 15.25
C GLY A 141 4.76 -6.82 16.75
N ARG A 142 3.64 -7.17 17.42
CA ARG A 142 3.65 -7.59 18.83
C ARG A 142 4.40 -8.91 19.04
N GLU A 143 4.14 -9.91 18.19
CA GLU A 143 4.77 -11.24 18.29
C GLU A 143 6.29 -11.21 18.07
N LYS A 144 6.76 -10.33 17.18
CA LYS A 144 8.18 -10.23 16.80
C LYS A 144 8.94 -9.10 17.51
N GLY A 145 8.26 -8.26 18.28
CA GLY A 145 8.88 -7.11 18.95
C GLY A 145 9.37 -6.03 17.99
N VAL A 146 8.79 -5.93 16.79
CA VAL A 146 9.17 -4.95 15.76
C VAL A 146 8.04 -3.94 15.54
N ALA A 147 8.39 -2.67 15.32
CA ALA A 147 7.41 -1.65 14.99
C ALA A 147 6.96 -1.83 13.53
N VAL A 148 5.64 -1.87 13.30
CA VAL A 148 5.03 -1.96 11.97
C VAL A 148 4.10 -0.77 11.77
N ALA A 149 4.22 -0.06 10.65
CA ALA A 149 3.43 1.12 10.32
C ALA A 149 2.77 1.00 8.93
N PRO A 150 1.61 0.31 8.86
CA PRO A 150 0.91 0.08 7.59
C PRO A 150 0.39 1.38 6.95
N ILE A 151 0.35 1.39 5.62
CA ILE A 151 -0.29 2.42 4.79
C ILE A 151 -1.60 1.84 4.25
N ALA A 152 -2.72 2.55 4.42
CA ALA A 152 -3.99 2.21 3.78
C ALA A 152 -4.19 3.04 2.51
N GLY A 153 -4.27 2.37 1.35
CA GLY A 153 -4.62 3.03 0.09
C GLY A 153 -6.00 2.67 -0.42
N MET A 154 -6.88 3.66 -0.39
CA MET A 154 -8.30 3.52 -0.70
C MET A 154 -8.78 4.81 -1.36
N GLY A 155 -9.76 4.67 -2.25
CA GLY A 155 -10.35 5.82 -2.96
C GLY A 155 -11.65 6.33 -2.36
N SER A 156 -12.24 7.31 -3.03
CA SER A 156 -13.53 7.88 -2.63
C SER A 156 -14.74 6.97 -2.92
N PRO A 157 -14.79 6.20 -4.03
CA PRO A 157 -15.89 5.26 -4.25
C PRO A 157 -15.89 4.15 -3.19
N THR A 158 -17.08 3.77 -2.70
CA THR A 158 -17.25 2.67 -1.73
C THR A 158 -16.60 1.38 -2.22
N PHE A 159 -16.73 1.07 -3.51
CA PHE A 159 -16.08 -0.10 -4.12
C PHE A 159 -14.56 -0.12 -3.85
N ARG A 160 -13.91 1.06 -3.93
CA ARG A 160 -12.47 1.29 -3.72
C ARG A 160 -12.09 1.59 -2.26
N GLY A 161 -13.05 1.47 -1.32
CA GLY A 161 -12.82 1.54 0.12
C GLY A 161 -13.36 2.76 0.83
N GLY A 162 -13.90 3.76 0.12
CA GLY A 162 -14.62 4.89 0.73
C GLY A 162 -13.81 5.79 1.67
N LEU A 163 -12.52 5.52 1.90
CA LEU A 163 -11.71 6.21 2.90
C LEU A 163 -11.53 7.70 2.58
N ASN A 164 -11.60 8.07 1.31
CA ASN A 164 -11.55 9.46 0.84
C ASN A 164 -12.94 10.09 0.64
N ASN A 165 -14.01 9.38 0.99
CA ASN A 165 -15.38 9.84 0.83
C ASN A 165 -15.82 10.67 2.05
N PRO A 166 -16.25 11.92 1.88
CA PRO A 166 -16.68 12.78 2.99
C PRO A 166 -17.81 12.18 3.86
N SER A 167 -18.70 11.41 3.24
CA SER A 167 -19.85 10.81 3.93
C SER A 167 -19.52 9.47 4.60
N LEU A 168 -18.48 8.77 4.15
CA LEU A 168 -18.13 7.44 4.65
C LEU A 168 -16.86 7.42 5.50
N VAL A 169 -15.99 8.42 5.39
CA VAL A 169 -14.66 8.41 6.02
C VAL A 169 -14.68 8.05 7.50
N SER A 170 -15.68 8.47 8.28
CA SER A 170 -15.77 8.06 9.69
C SER A 170 -16.04 6.58 9.89
N LEU A 171 -16.92 6.00 9.07
CA LEU A 171 -17.21 4.56 9.13
C LEU A 171 -16.01 3.76 8.63
N GLU A 172 -15.37 4.21 7.55
CA GLU A 172 -14.24 3.50 6.95
C GLU A 172 -12.98 3.60 7.82
N VAL A 173 -12.74 4.72 8.49
CA VAL A 173 -11.67 4.84 9.49
C VAL A 173 -11.87 3.83 10.62
N GLU A 174 -13.10 3.65 11.10
CA GLU A 174 -13.38 2.64 12.14
C GLU A 174 -13.24 1.22 11.58
N ALA A 175 -13.70 0.96 10.35
CA ALA A 175 -13.64 -0.36 9.74
C ALA A 175 -12.19 -0.82 9.49
N TYR A 176 -11.32 0.10 9.06
CA TYR A 176 -9.92 -0.16 8.69
C TYR A 176 -8.91 0.36 9.72
N ARG A 177 -9.23 0.32 11.02
CA ARG A 177 -8.25 0.65 12.07
C ARG A 177 -6.97 -0.18 11.93
N GLY A 178 -5.85 0.36 12.42
CA GLY A 178 -4.52 -0.26 12.36
C GLY A 178 -3.58 0.35 11.33
N PHE A 179 -4.03 1.29 10.49
CA PHE A 179 -3.13 2.05 9.62
C PHE A 179 -2.40 3.16 10.40
N MET A 180 -1.17 3.45 9.95
CA MET A 180 -0.35 4.58 10.42
C MET A 180 -0.26 5.69 9.37
N THR A 181 -0.78 5.46 8.16
CA THR A 181 -0.85 6.44 7.08
C THR A 181 -2.02 6.06 6.17
N ALA A 182 -2.76 7.04 5.68
CA ALA A 182 -3.81 6.85 4.68
C ALA A 182 -3.50 7.66 3.43
N THR A 183 -3.85 7.15 2.25
CA THR A 183 -3.72 7.91 1.00
C THR A 183 -4.81 8.96 0.89
N VAL A 184 -4.46 10.16 0.40
CA VAL A 184 -5.44 11.16 -0.03
C VAL A 184 -5.35 11.35 -1.54
N GLN A 185 -6.39 10.96 -2.27
CA GLN A 185 -6.40 10.84 -3.74
C GLN A 185 -6.77 12.16 -4.43
N SER A 186 -6.60 12.24 -5.76
CA SER A 186 -6.91 13.42 -6.58
C SER A 186 -8.37 13.86 -6.42
N ALA A 187 -9.33 12.94 -6.52
CA ALA A 187 -10.75 13.27 -6.52
C ALA A 187 -11.19 14.12 -5.31
N ILE A 188 -10.78 13.77 -4.10
CA ILE A 188 -11.10 14.57 -2.92
C ILE A 188 -10.31 15.90 -2.87
N ARG A 189 -9.11 15.96 -3.45
CA ARG A 189 -8.28 17.17 -3.43
C ARG A 189 -8.72 18.22 -4.44
N TYR A 190 -9.21 17.79 -5.61
CA TYR A 190 -9.43 18.68 -6.75
C TYR A 190 -10.90 18.76 -7.17
N ASP A 191 -11.71 17.74 -6.88
CA ASP A 191 -13.14 17.71 -7.26
C ASP A 191 -14.06 18.04 -6.08
N SER A 192 -13.50 18.44 -4.94
CA SER A 192 -14.26 18.80 -3.74
C SER A 192 -13.87 20.18 -3.21
N GLN A 193 -14.74 20.76 -2.39
CA GLN A 193 -14.45 22.04 -1.74
C GLN A 193 -13.28 21.90 -0.76
N PRO A 194 -12.42 22.92 -0.59
CA PRO A 194 -11.26 22.85 0.31
C PRO A 194 -11.58 22.40 1.74
N ASP A 195 -12.72 22.83 2.29
CA ASP A 195 -13.14 22.44 3.64
C ASP A 195 -13.61 20.98 3.73
N THR A 196 -14.19 20.44 2.64
CA THR A 196 -14.51 19.03 2.53
C THR A 196 -13.24 18.17 2.56
N TYR A 197 -12.23 18.56 1.78
CA TYR A 197 -10.91 17.92 1.82
C TYR A 197 -10.29 17.96 3.22
N ARG A 198 -10.28 19.13 3.87
CA ARG A 198 -9.72 19.29 5.23
C ARG A 198 -10.43 18.41 6.25
N SER A 199 -11.76 18.35 6.20
CA SER A 199 -12.58 17.50 7.08
C SER A 199 -12.25 16.01 6.90
N VAL A 200 -12.11 15.55 5.65
CA VAL A 200 -11.67 14.17 5.37
C VAL A 200 -10.27 13.92 5.92
N ALA A 201 -9.32 14.81 5.63
CA ALA A 201 -7.93 14.67 6.09
C ALA A 201 -7.83 14.65 7.63
N GLU A 202 -8.62 15.45 8.33
CA GLU A 202 -8.69 15.46 9.78
C GLU A 202 -9.21 14.13 10.33
N ARG A 203 -10.30 13.59 9.78
CA ARG A 203 -10.84 12.29 10.20
C ARG A 203 -9.84 11.15 9.99
N LEU A 204 -9.10 11.15 8.88
CA LEU A 204 -8.01 10.20 8.64
C LEU A 204 -6.89 10.34 9.66
N ARG A 205 -6.54 11.59 10.03
CA ARG A 205 -5.52 11.87 11.04
C ARG A 205 -5.94 11.37 12.43
N LEU A 206 -7.20 11.56 12.80
CA LEU A 206 -7.75 11.10 14.09
C LEU A 206 -7.81 9.57 14.19
N GLY A 207 -8.04 8.87 13.07
CA GLY A 207 -8.04 7.41 13.03
C GLY A 207 -6.66 6.76 13.09
N CYS A 208 -5.62 7.49 12.67
CA CYS A 208 -4.26 6.99 12.57
C CYS A 208 -3.73 6.45 13.91
N GLY A 209 -3.15 5.25 13.88
CA GLY A 209 -2.55 4.62 15.07
C GLY A 209 -3.54 3.97 16.03
N SER A 210 -4.83 3.97 15.70
CA SER A 210 -5.83 3.20 16.45
C SER A 210 -5.57 1.70 16.31
N ALA A 211 -5.70 0.95 17.40
CA ALA A 211 -5.57 -0.51 17.38
C ALA A 211 -6.57 -1.13 16.37
N PRO A 212 -6.16 -2.11 15.55
CA PRO A 212 -7.04 -2.72 14.56
C PRO A 212 -8.14 -3.56 15.21
N ASN A 213 -9.26 -3.70 14.50
CA ASN A 213 -10.32 -4.61 14.87
C ASN A 213 -9.88 -6.06 14.63
N PRO A 214 -10.12 -7.00 15.57
CA PRO A 214 -9.88 -8.41 15.34
C PRO A 214 -10.63 -8.93 14.11
N VAL A 215 -9.95 -9.75 13.31
CA VAL A 215 -10.55 -10.47 12.19
C VAL A 215 -10.45 -11.96 12.50
N GLU A 216 -11.45 -12.47 13.22
CA GLU A 216 -11.52 -13.85 13.69
C GLU A 216 -12.65 -14.64 13.01
N GLY A 217 -12.64 -15.96 13.16
CA GLY A 217 -13.69 -16.85 12.69
C GLY A 217 -13.77 -16.99 11.17
N GLU A 218 -14.99 -16.96 10.64
CA GLU A 218 -15.32 -17.27 9.24
C GLU A 218 -15.05 -16.10 8.27
N ALA A 219 -14.45 -14.99 8.71
CA ALA A 219 -14.23 -13.83 7.86
C ALA A 219 -13.43 -14.16 6.58
N LEU A 220 -12.43 -15.04 6.69
CA LEU A 220 -11.62 -15.45 5.55
C LEU A 220 -12.37 -16.41 4.61
N SER A 221 -13.15 -17.35 5.14
CA SER A 221 -13.98 -18.23 4.31
C SER A 221 -15.07 -17.45 3.58
N ILE A 222 -15.67 -16.44 4.23
CA ILE A 222 -16.61 -15.51 3.60
C ILE A 222 -15.92 -14.71 2.49
N ALA A 223 -14.68 -14.24 2.71
CA ALA A 223 -13.93 -13.52 1.69
C ALA A 223 -13.66 -14.40 0.45
N GLU A 224 -13.29 -15.66 0.65
CA GLU A 224 -13.09 -16.63 -0.42
C GLU A 224 -14.37 -16.95 -1.18
N GLU A 225 -15.48 -17.15 -0.47
CA GLU A 225 -16.78 -17.35 -1.10
C GLU A 225 -17.23 -16.11 -1.90
N ALA A 226 -17.19 -14.92 -1.31
CA ALA A 226 -17.55 -13.69 -1.98
C ALA A 226 -16.71 -13.45 -3.25
N LYS A 227 -15.41 -13.77 -3.19
CA LYS A 227 -14.53 -13.72 -4.37
C LYS A 227 -14.98 -14.71 -5.46
N ARG A 228 -15.34 -15.95 -5.11
CA ARG A 228 -15.84 -16.94 -6.08
C ARG A 228 -17.10 -16.45 -6.79
N TRP A 229 -18.06 -15.91 -6.04
CA TRP A 229 -19.30 -15.34 -6.61
C TRP A 229 -19.03 -14.12 -7.50
N TYR A 230 -18.20 -13.19 -7.04
CA TYR A 230 -17.84 -12.00 -7.79
C TYR A 230 -17.11 -12.36 -9.09
N THR A 231 -16.10 -13.23 -9.03
CA THR A 231 -15.31 -13.60 -10.22
C THR A 231 -16.14 -14.38 -11.24
N SER A 232 -17.06 -15.24 -10.80
CA SER A 232 -18.04 -15.90 -11.68
C SER A 232 -18.90 -14.89 -12.44
N THR A 233 -19.37 -13.85 -11.74
CA THR A 233 -20.17 -12.77 -12.33
C THR A 233 -19.33 -11.91 -13.27
N LEU A 234 -18.14 -11.49 -12.84
CA LEU A 234 -17.23 -10.66 -13.62
C LEU A 234 -16.88 -11.32 -14.96
N ARG A 235 -16.62 -12.64 -14.99
CA ARG A 235 -16.35 -13.37 -16.24
C ARG A 235 -17.48 -13.25 -17.25
N ARG A 236 -18.74 -13.22 -16.81
CA ARG A 236 -19.91 -13.08 -17.69
C ARG A 236 -20.01 -11.69 -18.32
N TYR A 237 -19.59 -10.65 -17.59
CA TYR A 237 -19.73 -9.25 -18.02
C TYR A 237 -18.41 -8.58 -18.47
N ALA A 238 -17.28 -9.28 -18.38
CA ALA A 238 -15.96 -8.73 -18.67
C ALA A 238 -15.85 -8.09 -20.06
N GLY A 239 -16.49 -8.70 -21.07
CA GLY A 239 -16.50 -8.15 -22.43
C GLY A 239 -17.17 -6.78 -22.51
N ILE A 240 -18.34 -6.63 -21.89
CA ILE A 240 -19.10 -5.37 -21.84
C ILE A 240 -18.33 -4.32 -21.05
N LEU A 241 -17.80 -4.69 -19.88
CA LEU A 241 -17.02 -3.77 -19.04
C LEU A 241 -15.79 -3.22 -19.78
N ARG A 242 -15.09 -4.06 -20.55
CA ARG A 242 -13.93 -3.62 -21.36
C ARG A 242 -14.30 -2.65 -22.47
N LEU A 243 -15.52 -2.72 -23.01
CA LEU A 243 -16.00 -1.75 -24.00
C LEU A 243 -16.20 -0.39 -23.34
N TYR A 244 -16.94 -0.34 -22.23
CA TYR A 244 -17.19 0.92 -21.51
C TYR A 244 -15.94 1.54 -20.89
N ALA A 245 -14.98 0.71 -20.43
CA ALA A 245 -13.75 1.22 -19.83
C ALA A 245 -12.91 2.09 -20.78
N LYS A 246 -13.05 1.92 -22.10
CA LYS A 246 -12.35 2.75 -23.10
C LYS A 246 -12.92 4.16 -23.23
N GLU A 247 -14.17 4.35 -22.83
CA GLU A 247 -14.87 5.64 -22.90
C GLU A 247 -14.68 6.48 -21.62
N VAL A 248 -14.08 5.90 -20.59
CA VAL A 248 -13.74 6.62 -19.35
C VAL A 248 -12.43 7.36 -19.58
N ALA A 249 -12.46 8.70 -19.44
CA ALA A 249 -11.26 9.51 -19.56
C ALA A 249 -10.21 9.10 -18.50
N PRO A 250 -8.91 9.09 -18.85
CA PRO A 250 -7.87 8.88 -17.86
C PRO A 250 -7.84 10.05 -16.87
N ASP A 251 -7.86 9.74 -15.58
CA ASP A 251 -7.67 10.69 -14.45
C ASP A 251 -6.22 11.19 -14.34
#